data_AF-A0A7K4Z5D3-F1
#
_entry.id   AF-A0A7K4Z5D3-F1
#
_cell.length_a   1.000
_cell.length_b   1.000
_cell.length_c   1.000
_cell.angle_alpha   90.00
_cell.angle_beta   90.00
_cell.angle_gamma   90.00
#
_symmetry.space_group_name_H-M   'P 1'
#
loop_
_entity.id
_entity.type
_entity.pdbx_description
1 polymer ?
#
loop_
_entity_poly.entity_id
_entity_poly.type
_entity_poly.pdbx_seq_one_letter_code
_entity_poly.pdbx_strand_id
1 'polypeptide(L)'
;LSVSGRDEKIIPPSVAIFSPSKQEIQQKNKATLVCLASGFYPDHLKLVWKVNGAERTEGVGTDEFSTENGNSTYSLTSRLRISAGEWFNPLNRFECVANFFENGTSESIQKLISGDVGCALTEGMCVFSQANTCMYFNSSFTDAKYEVCDISTTRITCASAPK
;
A
#
# COMPACT_ATOMS: atom_id res chain seq x y z
N LEU A 1 -3.44 18.62 -48.75
CA LEU A 1 -2.96 18.52 -47.36
C LEU A 1 -3.45 17.19 -46.81
N SER A 2 -2.65 16.13 -46.96
CA SER A 2 -2.94 14.84 -46.35
C SER A 2 -2.63 14.95 -44.87
N VAL A 3 -3.66 15.04 -44.04
CA VAL A 3 -3.52 14.81 -42.60
C VAL A 3 -3.15 13.34 -42.46
N SER A 4 -1.85 13.04 -42.32
CA SER A 4 -1.37 11.72 -41.94
C SER A 4 -1.94 11.44 -40.54
N GLY A 5 -3.10 10.78 -40.51
CA GLY A 5 -3.67 10.17 -39.34
C GLY A 5 -2.62 9.23 -38.77
N ARG A 6 -2.01 9.65 -37.68
CA ARG A 6 -1.02 8.86 -36.98
C ARG A 6 -1.84 7.83 -36.21
N ASP A 7 -1.84 6.60 -36.72
CA ASP A 7 -2.33 5.40 -36.03
C ASP A 7 -1.39 5.14 -34.85
N GLU A 8 -1.44 6.02 -33.84
CA GLU A 8 -0.57 5.93 -32.68
C GLU A 8 -1.09 4.80 -31.82
N LYS A 9 -0.34 3.70 -31.84
CA LYS A 9 -0.59 2.51 -31.04
C LYS A 9 -0.82 2.91 -29.58
N ILE A 10 -2.01 2.62 -29.09
CA ILE A 10 -2.35 2.77 -27.68
C ILE A 10 -1.65 1.65 -26.90
N ILE A 11 -0.99 2.02 -25.80
CA ILE A 11 -0.23 1.10 -24.94
C ILE A 11 -0.78 1.21 -23.51
N PRO A 12 -1.34 0.14 -22.94
CA PRO A 12 -1.87 0.17 -21.58
C PRO A 12 -0.75 0.24 -20.53
N PRO A 13 -1.02 0.84 -19.34
CA PRO A 13 -0.03 0.92 -18.27
C PRO A 13 0.25 -0.42 -17.61
N SER A 14 1.50 -0.62 -17.22
CA SER A 14 1.84 -1.56 -16.16
C SER A 14 1.74 -0.85 -14.81
N VAL A 15 0.95 -1.41 -13.89
CA VAL A 15 0.70 -0.84 -12.56
C VAL A 15 1.42 -1.68 -11.50
N ALA A 16 2.11 -1.01 -10.58
CA ALA A 16 2.74 -1.59 -9.41
C ALA A 16 2.42 -0.77 -8.16
N ILE A 17 2.29 -1.44 -7.01
CA ILE A 17 2.20 -0.79 -5.70
C ILE A 17 3.37 -1.23 -4.84
N PHE A 18 4.07 -0.25 -4.27
CA PHE A 18 5.17 -0.45 -3.34
C PHE A 18 4.70 -0.21 -1.91
N SER A 19 5.13 -1.10 -1.01
CA SER A 19 4.86 -0.99 0.41
C SER A 19 5.62 0.19 1.04
N PRO A 20 5.15 0.71 2.18
CA PRO A 20 5.84 1.75 2.91
C PRO A 20 7.24 1.34 3.37
N SER A 21 8.13 2.32 3.50
CA SER A 21 9.45 2.07 4.07
C SER A 21 9.35 1.82 5.58
N LYS A 22 10.08 0.81 6.08
CA LYS A 22 10.15 0.53 7.53
C LYS A 22 10.67 1.73 8.33
N GLN A 23 11.62 2.48 7.75
CA GLN A 23 12.20 3.66 8.37
C GLN A 23 11.17 4.78 8.58
N GLU A 24 10.32 5.05 7.59
CA GLU A 24 9.24 6.03 7.73
C GLU A 24 8.29 5.67 8.87
N ILE A 25 7.88 4.40 8.91
CA ILE A 25 6.98 3.89 9.95
C ILE A 25 7.61 4.06 11.34
N GLN A 26 8.86 3.63 11.52
CA GLN A 26 9.56 3.70 12.80
C GLN A 26 9.79 5.14 13.28
N GLN A 27 10.13 6.05 12.37
CA GLN A 27 10.53 7.41 12.75
C GLN A 27 9.35 8.38 12.82
N LYS A 28 8.31 8.16 12.01
CA LYS A 28 7.22 9.13 11.82
C LYS A 28 5.84 8.57 12.19
N ASN A 29 5.74 7.28 12.52
CA ASN A 29 4.47 6.60 12.76
C ASN A 29 3.46 6.79 11.60
N LYS A 30 3.99 6.89 10.38
CA LYS A 30 3.25 7.07 9.12
C LYS A 30 3.70 6.04 8.11
N ALA A 31 2.80 5.70 7.21
CA ALA A 31 3.04 4.75 6.14
C ALA A 31 2.64 5.40 4.81
N THR A 32 3.57 5.51 3.87
CA THR A 32 3.30 5.99 2.52
C THR A 32 3.39 4.84 1.52
N LEU A 33 2.26 4.49 0.91
CA LEU A 33 2.21 3.58 -0.23
C LEU A 33 2.48 4.36 -1.52
N VAL A 34 3.13 3.72 -2.48
CA VAL A 34 3.44 4.34 -3.77
C VAL A 34 2.85 3.47 -4.88
N CYS A 35 2.03 4.06 -5.74
CA CYS A 35 1.53 3.45 -6.96
C CYS A 35 2.27 4.05 -8.15
N LEU A 36 2.84 3.19 -8.98
CA LEU A 36 3.49 3.56 -10.23
C LEU A 36 2.72 2.93 -11.39
N ALA A 37 2.22 3.76 -12.28
CA ALA A 37 1.82 3.34 -13.62
C ALA A 37 2.95 3.71 -14.58
N SER A 38 3.39 2.77 -15.41
CA SER A 38 4.54 2.96 -16.30
C SER A 38 4.32 2.31 -17.66
N GLY A 39 4.99 2.84 -18.68
CA GLY A 39 5.02 2.26 -20.01
C GLY A 39 3.74 2.49 -20.83
N PHE A 40 2.91 3.45 -20.44
CA PHE A 40 1.64 3.73 -21.13
C PHE A 40 1.78 4.81 -22.20
N TYR A 41 0.86 4.80 -23.16
CA TYR A 41 0.74 5.79 -24.21
C TYR A 41 -0.69 5.82 -24.76
N PRO A 42 -1.36 6.98 -24.97
CA PRO A 42 -0.87 8.35 -24.74
C PRO A 42 -0.75 8.71 -23.25
N ASP A 43 -0.38 9.95 -22.93
CA ASP A 43 -0.11 10.42 -21.56
C ASP A 43 -1.36 10.61 -20.67
N HIS A 44 -2.56 10.39 -21.22
CA HIS A 44 -3.84 10.52 -20.54
C HIS A 44 -4.14 9.34 -19.61
N LEU A 45 -3.71 9.45 -18.36
CA LEU A 45 -3.96 8.47 -17.31
C LEU A 45 -4.43 9.14 -16.01
N LYS A 46 -5.41 8.54 -15.32
CA LYS A 46 -5.80 8.94 -13.97
C LYS A 46 -5.57 7.81 -12.97
N LEU A 47 -4.79 8.07 -11.92
CA LEU A 47 -4.64 7.17 -10.79
C LEU A 47 -5.68 7.48 -9.70
N VAL A 48 -6.33 6.45 -9.19
CA VAL A 48 -7.32 6.51 -8.09
C VAL A 48 -6.96 5.48 -7.04
N TRP A 49 -7.01 5.87 -5.77
CA TRP A 49 -6.87 4.94 -4.66
C TRP A 49 -8.23 4.48 -4.15
N LYS A 50 -8.33 3.19 -3.83
CA LYS A 50 -9.43 2.65 -3.03
C LYS A 50 -8.88 1.96 -1.79
N VAL A 51 -9.56 2.18 -0.67
CA VAL A 51 -9.28 1.49 0.60
C VAL A 51 -10.53 0.75 1.00
N ASN A 52 -10.43 -0.58 1.13
CA ASN A 52 -11.55 -1.47 1.45
C ASN A 52 -12.75 -1.31 0.49
N GLY A 53 -12.45 -1.10 -0.79
CA GLY A 53 -13.45 -0.94 -1.86
C GLY A 53 -14.02 0.48 -2.00
N ALA A 54 -13.73 1.40 -1.09
CA ALA A 54 -14.17 2.79 -1.17
C ALA A 54 -13.06 3.70 -1.72
N GLU A 55 -13.42 4.65 -2.59
CA GLU A 55 -12.47 5.65 -3.09
C GLU A 55 -11.90 6.49 -1.95
N ARG A 56 -10.59 6.72 -1.99
CA ARG A 56 -9.84 7.50 -1.00
C ARG A 56 -9.15 8.67 -1.69
N THR A 57 -9.41 9.89 -1.19
CA THR A 57 -8.74 11.13 -1.60
C THR A 57 -7.89 11.72 -0.48
N GLU A 58 -8.24 11.46 0.78
CA GLU A 58 -7.45 11.90 1.93
C GLU A 58 -6.07 11.23 1.94
N GLY A 59 -5.02 12.05 2.12
CA GLY A 59 -3.63 11.59 2.13
C GLY A 59 -3.08 11.22 0.75
N VAL A 60 -3.85 11.41 -0.32
CA VAL A 60 -3.41 11.14 -1.70
C VAL A 60 -2.69 12.35 -2.28
N GLY A 61 -1.52 12.10 -2.86
CA GLY A 61 -0.79 13.05 -3.71
C GLY A 61 -0.34 12.36 -5.00
N THR A 62 -0.90 12.80 -6.13
CA THR A 62 -0.53 12.32 -7.47
C THR A 62 0.33 13.38 -8.15
N ASP A 63 1.37 12.94 -8.87
CA ASP A 63 2.22 13.85 -9.63
C ASP A 63 1.37 14.63 -10.66
N GLU A 64 1.65 15.92 -10.86
CA GLU A 64 0.84 16.80 -11.73
C GLU A 64 0.90 16.39 -13.21
N PHE A 65 2.06 15.86 -13.64
CA PHE A 65 2.34 15.52 -15.02
C PHE A 65 2.95 14.13 -15.14
N SER A 66 2.61 13.42 -16.22
CA SER A 66 3.26 12.18 -16.60
C SER A 66 4.70 12.45 -17.06
N THR A 67 5.63 11.61 -16.64
CA THR A 67 7.06 11.70 -17.03
C THR A 67 7.31 10.85 -18.28
N GLU A 68 7.98 11.41 -19.28
CA GLU A 68 8.40 10.68 -20.49
C GLU A 68 9.61 9.79 -20.20
N ASN A 69 9.53 8.50 -20.59
CA ASN A 69 10.56 7.49 -20.32
C ASN A 69 11.66 7.42 -21.40
N GLY A 70 11.66 8.30 -22.40
CA GLY A 70 12.64 8.34 -23.50
C GLY A 70 12.43 7.30 -24.61
N ASN A 71 11.43 6.44 -24.47
CA ASN A 71 10.98 5.45 -25.47
C ASN A 71 9.56 5.78 -26.00
N SER A 72 9.17 7.06 -25.96
CA SER A 72 7.83 7.54 -26.29
C SER A 72 6.70 6.93 -25.44
N THR A 73 7.01 6.42 -24.24
CA THR A 73 6.01 6.04 -23.23
C THR A 73 6.10 6.91 -22.00
N TYR A 74 5.04 6.90 -21.20
CA TYR A 74 4.88 7.73 -20.03
C TYR A 74 4.83 6.91 -18.75
N SER A 75 5.11 7.59 -17.64
CA SER A 75 4.94 7.08 -16.27
C SER A 75 4.24 8.12 -15.41
N LEU A 76 3.41 7.67 -14.46
CA LEU A 76 2.70 8.51 -13.51
C LEU A 76 2.76 7.86 -12.13
N THR A 77 3.08 8.65 -11.10
CA THR A 77 3.16 8.17 -9.73
C THR A 77 2.08 8.81 -8.87
N SER A 78 1.46 8.01 -8.01
CA SER A 78 0.57 8.48 -6.95
C SER A 78 1.00 7.90 -5.61
N ARG A 79 0.88 8.70 -4.55
CA ARG A 79 1.27 8.33 -3.19
C ARG A 79 0.06 8.42 -2.28
N LEU A 80 -0.14 7.42 -1.44
CA LEU A 80 -1.18 7.40 -0.41
C LEU A 80 -0.50 7.36 0.96
N ARG A 81 -0.65 8.44 1.73
CA ARG A 81 -0.09 8.56 3.07
C ARG A 81 -1.14 8.28 4.13
N ILE A 82 -0.91 7.26 4.94
CA ILE A 82 -1.81 6.80 6.00
C ILE A 82 -1.08 6.69 7.35
N SER A 83 -1.82 6.32 8.39
CA SER A 83 -1.22 5.98 9.68
C SER A 83 -0.54 4.60 9.64
N ALA A 84 0.47 4.39 10.47
CA ALA A 84 1.07 3.06 10.61
C ALA A 84 0.05 2.00 11.08
N GLY A 85 -0.90 2.38 11.94
CA GLY A 85 -1.96 1.47 12.41
C GLY A 85 -2.91 1.03 11.29
N GLU A 86 -3.22 1.90 10.33
CA GLU A 86 -4.02 1.55 9.16
C GLU A 86 -3.25 0.61 8.21
N TRP A 87 -1.93 0.80 8.07
CA TRP A 87 -1.07 -0.11 7.31
C TRP A 87 -0.93 -1.48 7.97
N PHE A 88 -0.77 -1.53 9.28
CA PHE A 88 -0.60 -2.78 10.05
C PHE A 88 -1.92 -3.51 10.38
N ASN A 89 -2.98 -3.22 9.64
CA ASN A 89 -4.20 -3.99 9.70
C ASN A 89 -4.28 -4.92 8.47
N PRO A 90 -4.09 -6.24 8.63
CA PRO A 90 -4.11 -7.18 7.52
C PRO A 90 -5.48 -7.37 6.88
N LEU A 91 -6.55 -6.82 7.48
CA LEU A 91 -7.88 -6.77 6.88
C LEU A 91 -8.01 -5.61 5.89
N ASN A 92 -7.15 -4.59 6.00
CA ASN A 92 -7.18 -3.48 5.07
C ASN A 92 -6.67 -3.91 3.69
N ARG A 93 -7.33 -3.37 2.68
CA ARG A 93 -7.12 -3.65 1.25
C ARG A 93 -6.87 -2.32 0.55
N PHE A 94 -5.66 -2.13 0.04
CA PHE A 94 -5.24 -0.92 -0.65
C PHE A 94 -5.13 -1.22 -2.14
N GLU A 95 -5.95 -0.52 -2.92
CA GLU A 95 -6.04 -0.70 -4.35
C GLU A 95 -5.66 0.60 -5.05
N CYS A 96 -4.82 0.48 -6.07
CA CYS A 96 -4.54 1.56 -7.00
C CYS A 96 -5.12 1.20 -8.36
N VAL A 97 -5.98 2.07 -8.87
CA VAL A 97 -6.69 1.92 -10.13
C VAL A 97 -6.14 2.94 -11.12
N ALA A 98 -5.60 2.47 -12.22
CA ALA A 98 -5.15 3.27 -13.34
C ALA A 98 -6.24 3.28 -14.40
N ASN A 99 -6.99 4.39 -14.45
CA ASN A 99 -8.02 4.63 -15.45
C ASN A 99 -7.37 5.23 -16.69
N PHE A 100 -7.48 4.51 -17.80
CA PHE A 100 -6.85 4.80 -19.07
C PHE A 100 -7.90 4.75 -20.18
N PHE A 101 -7.70 5.51 -21.26
CA PHE A 101 -8.64 5.53 -22.38
C PHE A 101 -8.02 4.82 -23.59
N GLU A 102 -8.65 3.73 -24.02
CA GLU A 102 -8.24 2.94 -25.18
C GLU A 102 -9.40 2.82 -26.17
N ASN A 103 -9.18 3.25 -27.42
CA ASN A 103 -10.11 3.07 -28.54
C ASN A 103 -11.56 3.56 -28.30
N GLY A 104 -11.73 4.62 -27.50
CA GLY A 104 -13.04 5.17 -27.15
C GLY A 104 -13.74 4.47 -25.97
N THR A 105 -13.08 3.48 -25.36
CA THR A 105 -13.51 2.81 -24.12
C THR A 105 -12.60 3.17 -22.95
N SER A 106 -13.19 3.37 -21.77
CA SER A 106 -12.42 3.52 -20.53
C SER A 106 -12.03 2.15 -20.01
N GLU A 107 -10.72 1.89 -19.96
CA GLU A 107 -10.16 0.70 -19.34
C GLU A 107 -9.55 1.04 -17.98
N SER A 108 -9.55 0.07 -17.08
CA SER A 108 -8.98 0.24 -15.75
C SER A 108 -8.08 -0.94 -15.40
N ILE A 109 -6.81 -0.66 -15.15
CA ILE A 109 -5.86 -1.65 -14.66
C ILE A 109 -5.62 -1.36 -13.19
N GLN A 110 -5.79 -2.37 -12.34
CA GLN A 110 -5.68 -2.19 -10.90
C GLN A 110 -4.68 -3.16 -10.28
N LYS A 111 -4.04 -2.69 -9.21
CA LYS A 111 -3.27 -3.52 -8.30
C LYS A 111 -3.82 -3.40 -6.90
N LEU A 112 -3.72 -4.49 -6.17
CA LEU A 112 -4.20 -4.63 -4.82
C LEU A 112 -3.06 -5.15 -3.96
N ILE A 113 -2.85 -4.52 -2.81
CA ILE A 113 -2.04 -5.07 -1.73
C ILE A 113 -2.84 -5.04 -0.43
N SER A 114 -2.52 -5.99 0.45
CA SER A 114 -3.10 -6.05 1.78
C SER A 114 -2.22 -5.27 2.75
N GLY A 115 -2.83 -4.76 3.84
CA GLY A 115 -2.06 -4.28 4.98
C GLY A 115 -1.12 -5.37 5.49
N ASP A 116 0.01 -4.94 6.03
CA ASP A 116 1.01 -5.85 6.57
C ASP A 116 0.59 -6.36 7.96
N VAL A 117 1.00 -7.58 8.30
CA VAL A 117 0.88 -8.11 9.68
C VAL A 117 2.04 -7.61 10.56
N GLY A 118 2.78 -6.61 10.05
CA GLY A 118 4.05 -6.17 10.56
C GLY A 118 4.00 -5.78 12.03
N CYS A 119 4.99 -6.28 12.75
CA CYS A 119 5.20 -6.06 14.17
C CYS A 119 5.41 -4.57 14.44
N ALA A 120 4.36 -3.88 14.88
CA ALA A 120 4.51 -2.55 15.44
C ALA A 120 5.29 -2.67 16.75
N LEU A 121 6.58 -2.32 16.71
CA LEU A 121 7.40 -2.07 17.90
C LEU A 121 6.86 -0.82 18.60
N THR A 122 5.74 -0.95 19.29
CA THR A 122 5.24 0.01 20.26
C THR A 122 5.09 -0.72 21.58
N GLU A 123 5.72 -0.21 22.63
CA GLU A 123 5.47 -0.67 24.01
C GLU A 123 3.96 -0.73 24.22
N GLY A 124 3.43 -1.92 24.54
CA GLY A 124 2.00 -2.12 24.76
C GLY A 124 1.20 -2.80 23.66
N MET A 125 1.77 -3.20 22.51
CA MET A 125 0.99 -3.82 21.43
C MET A 125 1.54 -5.19 21.01
N CYS A 126 0.65 -6.19 21.07
CA CYS A 126 0.85 -7.60 20.72
C CYS A 126 1.68 -7.82 19.43
N VAL A 127 2.65 -8.74 19.48
CA VAL A 127 3.64 -8.98 18.42
C VAL A 127 3.48 -10.39 17.84
N PHE A 128 3.34 -10.50 16.52
CA PHE A 128 3.15 -11.75 15.74
C PHE A 128 1.76 -12.38 15.85
N SER A 129 1.19 -12.84 14.75
CA SER A 129 0.15 -13.86 14.76
C SER A 129 0.51 -14.92 13.73
N GLN A 130 1.06 -16.03 14.18
CA GLN A 130 0.81 -17.31 13.51
C GLN A 130 -0.20 -18.03 14.40
N ALA A 131 -1.38 -18.34 13.86
CA ALA A 131 -2.47 -19.03 14.57
C ALA A 131 -2.90 -18.37 15.90
N ASN A 132 -3.55 -17.20 15.86
CA ASN A 132 -4.22 -16.55 17.01
C ASN A 132 -3.36 -16.25 18.25
N THR A 133 -2.04 -16.20 18.11
CA THR A 133 -1.11 -16.11 19.24
C THR A 133 -0.18 -14.91 19.09
N CYS A 134 -0.13 -14.03 20.10
CA CYS A 134 0.72 -12.84 20.10
C CYS A 134 1.79 -12.87 21.20
N MET A 135 3.03 -12.58 20.85
CA MET A 135 4.13 -12.33 21.78
C MET A 135 4.10 -10.88 22.29
N TYR A 136 4.14 -10.66 23.60
CA TYR A 136 4.23 -9.35 24.22
C TYR A 136 5.62 -9.16 24.85
N PHE A 137 6.17 -7.95 24.75
CA PHE A 137 7.44 -7.58 25.38
C PHE A 137 7.18 -6.53 26.46
N ASN A 138 7.43 -6.88 27.73
CA ASN A 138 7.24 -5.98 28.86
C ASN A 138 8.59 -5.39 29.30
N SER A 139 8.81 -4.09 29.08
CA SER A 139 10.05 -3.38 29.45
C SER A 139 10.20 -3.13 30.96
N SER A 140 9.23 -3.54 31.79
CA SER A 140 9.29 -3.38 33.25
C SER A 140 10.20 -4.39 33.96
N PHE A 141 10.68 -5.43 33.26
CA PHE A 141 11.57 -6.44 33.81
C PHE A 141 12.92 -6.38 33.12
N THR A 142 14.00 -6.26 33.90
CA THR A 142 15.40 -6.26 33.45
C THR A 142 15.88 -7.64 32.94
N ASP A 143 14.96 -8.48 32.50
CA ASP A 143 15.17 -9.84 32.03
C ASP A 143 14.21 -10.05 30.86
N ALA A 144 14.75 -10.22 29.64
CA ALA A 144 13.98 -10.28 28.39
C ALA A 144 13.05 -11.51 28.36
N LYS A 145 11.87 -11.40 28.96
CA LYS A 145 10.82 -12.43 28.94
C LYS A 145 9.75 -12.03 27.95
N TYR A 146 9.51 -12.91 26.98
CA TYR A 146 8.41 -12.80 26.04
C TYR A 146 7.20 -13.56 26.61
N GLU A 147 6.01 -12.95 26.54
CA GLU A 147 4.75 -13.57 26.95
C GLU A 147 3.91 -13.92 25.73
N VAL A 148 3.32 -15.11 25.72
CA VAL A 148 2.42 -15.60 24.68
C VAL A 148 0.98 -15.29 25.10
N CYS A 149 0.28 -14.48 24.33
CA CYS A 149 -1.09 -14.02 24.59
C CYS A 149 -2.08 -14.63 23.58
N ASP A 150 -3.16 -15.22 24.08
CA ASP A 150 -4.27 -15.75 23.29
C ASP A 150 -5.35 -14.67 23.12
N ILE A 151 -5.74 -14.41 21.86
CA ILE A 151 -6.74 -13.40 21.48
C ILE A 151 -8.09 -14.01 21.05
N SER A 152 -8.28 -15.32 21.20
CA SER A 152 -9.52 -16.01 20.82
C SER A 152 -10.73 -15.67 21.70
N THR A 153 -10.53 -14.95 22.81
CA THR A 153 -11.59 -14.57 23.77
C THR A 153 -11.64 -13.06 24.00
N THR A 154 -12.76 -12.54 24.51
CA THR A 154 -12.95 -11.12 24.88
C THR A 154 -12.05 -10.65 26.04
N ARG A 155 -11.17 -11.51 26.56
CA ARG A 155 -10.14 -11.20 27.56
C ARG A 155 -8.80 -11.71 27.08
N ILE A 156 -7.78 -10.85 27.13
CA ILE A 156 -6.41 -11.24 26.78
C ILE A 156 -5.83 -12.04 27.95
N THR A 157 -5.40 -13.28 27.69
CA THR A 157 -4.66 -14.11 28.66
C THR A 157 -3.23 -14.31 28.17
N CYS A 158 -2.24 -13.89 28.97
CA CYS A 158 -0.82 -14.00 28.65
C CYS A 158 -0.13 -15.03 29.55
N ALA A 159 0.77 -15.83 28.98
CA ALA A 159 1.57 -16.83 29.67
C ALA A 159 3.05 -16.68 29.33
N SER A 160 3.94 -16.99 30.28
CA SER A 160 5.38 -17.03 30.01
C SER A 160 5.70 -18.12 29.00
N ALA A 161 6.51 -17.81 27.99
CA ALA A 161 6.95 -18.83 27.05
C ALA A 161 7.84 -19.90 27.71
N PRO A 162 7.75 -21.16 27.26
CA PRO A 162 8.65 -22.22 27.72
C PRO A 162 10.10 -21.88 27.37
N LYS A 163 11.03 -22.23 28.28
CA LYS A 163 12.48 -22.08 28.08
C LYS A 163 12.99 -22.99 26.97
#